data_AF-B8B7Z7-F1
#
_entry.id   AF-B8B7Z7-F1
#
_cell.length_a   1.000
_cell.length_b   1.000
_cell.length_c   1.000
_cell.angle_alpha   90.00
_cell.angle_beta   90.00
_cell.angle_gamma   90.00
#
_symmetry.space_group_name_H-M   'P 1'
#
loop_
_entity.id
_entity.type
_entity.pdbx_description
1 polymer ?
#
loop_
_entity_poly.entity_id
_entity_poly.type
_entity_poly.pdbx_seq_one_letter_code
_entity_poly.pdbx_strand_id
1 'polypeptide(L)'
;MSSPGNSAMDKGKGIVEESSMPAQDNDQPNHLFLGERPKVIYISRKSILRQITCKLGAVIRTEGIVKLGETQRLAWLQVEFPPPNKTGRVIVEKFCGVPCLSDYDAEENVSEKAIYYCIIHMNIHVNDVNYVAFKETITSLVHYTDWVEVLHIRYQELFAEKTRLFDAHRDLLRQLSSICKSYDILPLAPSAPPTEPPSLYAEPLMYIGPIPPEKPLEKFARELLNIIQDFMPNGNAT
;
A
#
# COMPACT_ATOMS: atom_id res chain seq x y z
N MET A 1 -33.45 7.70 67.41
CA MET A 1 -32.33 6.79 67.70
C MET A 1 -31.14 7.33 66.92
N SER A 2 -30.41 8.29 67.48
CA SER A 2 -29.20 8.12 68.30
C SER A 2 -27.93 8.31 67.45
N SER A 3 -27.29 9.46 67.61
CA SER A 3 -25.83 9.62 67.48
C SER A 3 -25.13 8.78 68.57
N PRO A 4 -23.81 8.50 68.48
CA PRO A 4 -22.71 9.46 68.74
C PRO A 4 -21.53 9.31 67.74
N GLY A 5 -20.46 10.11 67.67
CA GLY A 5 -19.91 11.17 68.51
C GLY A 5 -18.41 10.93 68.82
N ASN A 6 -17.54 11.89 68.43
CA ASN A 6 -16.21 12.29 68.96
C ASN A 6 -15.03 11.27 68.93
N SER A 7 -13.72 11.60 68.90
CA SER A 7 -12.86 12.68 69.47
C SER A 7 -11.46 12.55 68.79
N ALA A 8 -10.76 13.56 68.26
CA ALA A 8 -9.96 14.67 68.83
C ALA A 8 -8.68 14.32 69.63
N MET A 9 -7.59 15.05 69.29
CA MET A 9 -6.25 15.26 69.94
C MET A 9 -5.18 14.16 69.76
N ASP A 10 -3.87 14.41 69.65
CA ASP A 10 -3.02 15.42 70.31
C ASP A 10 -1.69 15.71 69.56
N LYS A 11 -1.08 16.85 69.90
CA LYS A 11 0.19 17.43 69.42
C LYS A 11 1.41 16.78 70.06
N GLY A 12 2.56 16.83 69.38
CA GLY A 12 3.86 16.57 70.01
C GLY A 12 5.03 17.11 69.18
N LYS A 13 5.48 18.32 69.51
CA LYS A 13 6.72 18.95 69.06
C LYS A 13 7.85 18.51 69.98
N GLY A 14 9.04 18.20 69.46
CA GLY A 14 10.26 18.00 70.24
C GLY A 14 11.51 18.06 69.36
N ILE A 15 12.23 19.18 69.45
CA ILE A 15 13.58 19.42 68.92
C ILE A 15 14.55 19.19 70.07
N VAL A 16 15.66 18.46 69.85
CA VAL A 16 16.97 18.70 70.52
C VAL A 16 18.11 18.23 69.59
N GLU A 17 19.07 19.13 69.39
CA GLU A 17 20.35 19.00 68.65
C GLU A 17 21.48 18.38 69.51
N GLU A 18 22.68 18.27 68.89
CA GLU A 18 24.03 18.01 69.43
C GLU A 18 24.49 16.53 69.46
N SER A 19 25.71 16.14 69.07
CA SER A 19 26.89 16.83 68.54
C SER A 19 27.97 15.79 68.15
N SER A 20 28.89 16.20 67.27
CA SER A 20 30.31 15.78 67.16
C SER A 20 30.76 14.64 66.22
N MET A 21 31.74 15.04 65.39
CA MET A 21 32.54 14.40 64.32
C MET A 21 33.79 13.65 64.88
N PRO A 22 34.60 12.85 64.12
CA PRO A 22 35.21 13.26 62.84
C PRO A 22 35.44 12.19 61.74
N ALA A 23 35.90 12.74 60.62
CA ALA A 23 36.24 12.18 59.31
C ALA A 23 36.95 10.81 59.27
N GLN A 24 36.57 10.01 58.27
CA GLN A 24 37.55 9.31 57.47
C GLN A 24 37.24 9.45 55.98
N ASP A 25 38.27 9.97 55.32
CA ASP A 25 38.53 10.07 53.90
C ASP A 25 38.26 8.75 53.18
N ASN A 26 37.47 8.81 52.11
CA ASN A 26 37.56 7.85 51.02
C ASN A 26 37.06 8.54 49.75
N ASP A 27 38.01 9.19 49.10
CA ASP A 27 37.96 9.57 47.70
C ASP A 27 37.56 8.37 46.82
N GLN A 28 36.37 8.44 46.23
CA GLN A 28 36.15 7.94 44.87
C GLN A 28 35.03 8.73 44.19
N PRO A 29 35.31 9.41 43.06
CA PRO A 29 34.35 10.30 42.42
C PRO A 29 33.49 9.49 41.44
N ASN A 30 32.25 9.20 41.82
CA ASN A 30 31.22 8.79 40.86
C ASN A 30 30.17 9.89 40.73
N HIS A 31 30.62 11.08 40.35
CA HIS A 31 29.77 12.02 39.61
C HIS A 31 29.63 11.49 38.17
N LEU A 32 28.80 10.44 38.02
CA LEU A 32 28.15 10.19 36.73
C LEU A 32 27.23 11.39 36.50
N PHE A 33 27.72 12.36 35.72
CA PHE A 33 26.90 13.37 35.08
C PHE A 33 25.85 12.65 34.23
N LEU A 34 24.70 12.35 34.82
CA LEU A 34 23.45 12.26 34.08
C LEU A 34 23.20 13.66 33.53
N GLY A 35 23.78 13.94 32.36
CA GLY A 35 23.54 15.18 31.63
C GLY A 35 22.03 15.44 31.61
N GLU A 36 21.65 16.66 31.96
CA GLU A 36 20.25 17.08 31.91
C GLU A 36 19.66 16.65 30.57
N ARG A 37 18.59 15.84 30.61
CA ARG A 37 17.90 15.46 29.38
C ARG A 37 17.47 16.75 28.69
N PRO A 38 17.72 16.91 27.38
CA PRO A 38 17.32 18.10 26.67
C PRO A 38 15.81 18.28 26.85
N LYS A 39 15.41 19.46 27.32
CA LYS A 39 14.00 19.83 27.41
C LYS A 39 13.49 20.04 25.99
N VAL A 40 12.83 19.03 25.45
CA VAL A 40 12.21 19.11 24.12
C VAL A 40 10.87 19.81 24.25
N ILE A 41 10.72 20.94 23.56
CA ILE A 41 9.44 21.66 23.44
C ILE A 41 8.80 21.19 22.14
N TYR A 42 7.62 20.59 22.23
CA TYR A 42 6.81 20.21 21.08
C TYR A 42 5.83 21.34 20.74
N ILE A 43 5.91 21.87 19.52
CA ILE A 43 4.97 22.86 19.02
C ILE A 43 3.89 22.11 18.23
N SER A 44 2.64 22.23 18.66
CA SER A 44 1.49 21.62 17.98
C SER A 44 1.29 22.24 16.59
N ARG A 45 1.19 21.39 15.57
CA ARG A 45 0.85 21.78 14.20
C ARG A 45 -0.55 22.38 14.14
N LYS A 46 -1.50 21.88 14.93
CA LYS A 46 -2.83 22.49 15.04
C LYS A 46 -2.75 23.96 15.48
N SER A 47 -1.86 24.27 16.43
CA SER A 47 -1.61 25.65 16.86
C SER A 47 -0.97 26.51 15.75
N ILE A 48 0.02 25.96 15.04
CA ILE A 48 0.66 26.64 13.90
C ILE A 48 -0.38 26.94 12.80
N LEU A 49 -1.23 25.98 12.45
CA LEU A 49 -2.28 26.15 11.46
C LEU A 49 -3.26 27.26 11.87
N ARG A 50 -3.65 27.32 13.15
CA ARG A 50 -4.51 28.39 13.67
C ARG A 50 -3.85 29.77 13.53
N GLN A 51 -2.54 29.88 13.78
CA GLN A 51 -1.83 31.14 13.57
C GLN A 51 -1.76 31.53 12.08
N ILE A 52 -1.50 30.57 11.19
CA ILE A 52 -1.48 30.81 9.74
C ILE A 52 -2.86 31.27 9.26
N THR A 53 -3.91 30.53 9.59
CA THR A 53 -5.28 30.86 9.18
C THR A 53 -5.71 32.23 9.68
N CYS A 54 -5.43 32.57 10.94
CA CYS A 54 -5.65 33.92 11.47
C CYS A 54 -4.92 35.01 10.67
N LYS A 55 -3.64 34.80 10.32
CA LYS A 55 -2.86 35.78 9.54
C LYS A 55 -3.35 35.94 8.10
N LEU A 56 -3.87 34.87 7.51
CA LEU A 56 -4.44 34.89 6.16
C LEU A 56 -5.86 35.45 6.13
N GLY A 57 -6.53 35.63 7.26
CA GLY A 57 -7.98 35.86 7.30
C GLY A 57 -8.78 34.64 6.82
N ALA A 58 -8.20 33.45 6.88
CA ALA A 58 -8.85 32.19 6.56
C ALA A 58 -9.60 31.64 7.78
N VAL A 59 -10.66 30.87 7.53
CA VAL A 59 -11.53 30.33 8.58
C VAL A 59 -11.63 28.82 8.46
N ILE A 60 -11.30 28.10 9.54
CA ILE A 60 -11.61 26.68 9.66
C ILE A 60 -13.11 26.56 9.92
N ARG A 61 -13.87 26.05 8.96
CA ARG A 61 -15.34 25.97 9.03
C ARG A 61 -15.81 24.78 9.84
N THR A 62 -15.26 23.62 9.51
CA THR A 62 -15.65 22.35 10.08
C THR A 62 -14.42 21.47 10.18
N GLU A 63 -14.30 20.75 11.29
CA GLU A 63 -13.29 19.72 11.53
C GLU A 63 -13.96 18.54 12.21
N GLY A 64 -13.40 17.34 12.05
CA GLY A 64 -13.96 16.15 12.67
C GLY A 64 -13.00 14.98 12.64
N ILE A 65 -13.28 14.00 13.50
CA ILE A 65 -12.54 12.74 13.59
C ILE A 65 -13.51 11.59 13.37
N VAL A 66 -13.13 10.67 12.50
CA VAL A 66 -13.83 9.42 12.22
C VAL A 66 -13.02 8.27 12.82
N LYS A 67 -13.70 7.40 13.58
CA LYS A 67 -13.10 6.17 14.10
C LYS A 67 -13.15 5.09 13.00
N LEU A 68 -11.99 4.59 12.61
CA LEU A 68 -11.85 3.50 11.66
C LEU A 68 -11.55 2.22 12.44
N GLY A 69 -12.60 1.44 12.74
CA GLY A 69 -12.49 0.32 13.67
C GLY A 69 -12.15 0.76 15.09
N GLU A 70 -11.51 -0.12 15.87
CA GLU A 70 -11.24 0.11 17.28
C GLU A 70 -10.01 1.01 17.52
N THR A 71 -8.97 0.84 16.70
CA THR A 71 -7.62 1.40 16.97
C THR A 71 -7.24 2.60 16.12
N GLN A 72 -7.93 2.83 14.99
CA GLN A 72 -7.54 3.90 14.07
C GLN A 72 -8.49 5.09 14.13
N ARG A 73 -7.92 6.27 13.89
CA ARG A 73 -8.57 7.58 13.91
C ARG A 73 -8.16 8.34 12.66
N LEU A 74 -9.11 8.91 11.96
CA LEU A 74 -8.85 9.72 10.77
C LEU A 74 -9.52 11.08 10.97
N ALA A 75 -8.72 12.14 10.89
CA ALA A 75 -9.22 13.51 11.01
C ALA A 75 -9.39 14.15 9.64
N TRP A 76 -10.34 15.07 9.53
CA TRP A 76 -10.56 15.90 8.37
C TRP A 76 -10.89 17.33 8.81
N LEU A 77 -10.58 18.30 7.97
CA LEU A 77 -10.98 19.70 8.18
C LEU A 77 -11.23 20.42 6.86
N GLN A 78 -12.06 21.45 6.91
CA GLN A 78 -12.37 22.33 5.78
C GLN A 78 -11.97 23.77 6.13
N VAL A 79 -11.13 24.37 5.28
CA VAL A 79 -10.66 25.75 5.44
C VAL A 79 -11.19 26.60 4.30
N GLU A 80 -11.68 27.78 4.64
CA GLU A 80 -12.03 28.81 3.68
C GLU A 80 -10.95 29.89 3.64
N PHE A 81 -10.33 30.05 2.49
CA PHE A 81 -9.34 31.08 2.23
C PHE A 81 -9.98 32.28 1.53
N PRO A 82 -9.68 33.50 1.98
CA PRO A 82 -10.18 34.69 1.30
C PRO A 82 -9.56 34.81 -0.09
N PRO A 83 -10.27 35.43 -1.03
CA PRO A 83 -9.75 35.66 -2.37
C PRO A 83 -8.52 36.59 -2.34
N PRO A 84 -7.49 36.34 -3.16
CA PRO A 84 -6.26 37.14 -3.18
C PRO A 84 -6.49 38.64 -3.38
N ASN A 85 -7.50 39.00 -4.20
CA ASN A 85 -7.79 40.37 -4.59
C ASN A 85 -9.07 40.97 -3.98
N LYS A 86 -9.62 40.35 -2.91
CA LYS A 86 -10.87 40.80 -2.21
C LYS A 86 -12.15 40.90 -3.07
N THR A 87 -12.07 40.64 -4.37
CA THR A 87 -13.20 40.64 -5.33
C THR A 87 -13.43 39.26 -5.96
N GLY A 88 -12.70 38.24 -5.52
CA GLY A 88 -12.80 36.87 -6.03
C GLY A 88 -13.76 35.99 -5.21
N ARG A 89 -13.94 34.74 -5.65
CA ARG A 89 -14.64 33.73 -4.86
C ARG A 89 -13.75 33.24 -3.71
N VAL A 90 -14.37 33.00 -2.57
CA VAL A 90 -13.75 32.29 -1.44
C VAL A 90 -13.32 30.91 -1.91
N ILE A 91 -12.08 30.55 -1.63
CA ILE A 91 -11.53 29.23 -1.97
C ILE A 91 -11.81 28.32 -0.77
N VAL A 92 -12.51 27.23 -1.00
CA VAL A 92 -12.86 26.26 0.04
C VAL A 92 -12.07 24.99 -0.20
N GLU A 93 -11.16 24.68 0.71
CA GLU A 93 -10.31 23.50 0.63
C GLU A 93 -10.65 22.49 1.72
N LYS A 94 -10.63 21.22 1.34
CA LYS A 94 -10.90 20.10 2.24
C LYS A 94 -9.64 19.26 2.39
N PHE A 95 -9.24 19.06 3.62
CA PHE A 95 -8.08 18.27 3.98
C PHE A 95 -8.54 17.02 4.71
N CYS A 96 -8.01 15.88 4.28
CA CYS A 96 -8.23 14.59 4.91
C CYS A 96 -6.87 14.01 5.32
N GLY A 97 -6.73 13.72 6.61
CA GLY A 97 -5.54 13.07 7.17
C GLY A 97 -5.42 11.61 6.75
N VAL A 98 -4.39 10.94 7.26
CA VAL A 98 -4.25 9.49 7.18
C VAL A 98 -4.73 8.84 8.49
N PRO A 99 -5.05 7.53 8.51
CA PRO A 99 -5.38 6.84 9.74
C PRO A 99 -4.20 6.86 10.74
N CYS A 100 -4.46 7.31 11.96
CA CYS A 100 -3.51 7.39 13.07
C CYS A 100 -4.02 6.60 14.30
N LEU A 101 -3.14 6.37 15.27
CA LEU A 101 -3.46 5.57 16.47
C LEU A 101 -4.23 6.36 17.54
N SER A 102 -4.21 7.70 17.46
CA SER A 102 -4.87 8.56 18.44
C SER A 102 -5.58 9.74 17.77
N ASP A 103 -6.56 10.31 18.47
CA ASP A 103 -7.27 11.52 18.04
C ASP A 103 -6.27 12.69 17.88
N TYR A 104 -5.31 12.80 18.81
CA TYR A 104 -4.26 13.82 18.78
C TYR A 104 -3.39 13.71 17.52
N ASP A 105 -2.88 12.52 17.21
CA ASP A 105 -2.03 12.30 16.04
C ASP A 105 -2.80 12.56 14.74
N ALA A 106 -4.08 12.16 14.70
CA ALA A 106 -4.94 12.42 13.55
C ALA A 106 -5.14 13.93 13.33
N GLU A 107 -5.39 14.70 14.39
CA GLU A 107 -5.51 16.16 14.33
C GLU A 107 -4.21 16.85 13.91
N GLU A 108 -3.08 16.42 14.45
CA GLU A 108 -1.76 16.94 14.07
C GLU A 108 -1.46 16.63 12.61
N ASN A 109 -1.78 15.42 12.13
CA ASN A 109 -1.57 15.01 10.74
C ASN A 109 -2.42 15.81 9.74
N VAL A 110 -3.71 15.99 10.01
CA VAL A 110 -4.56 16.79 9.10
C VAL A 110 -4.12 18.26 9.11
N SER A 111 -3.69 18.76 10.28
CA SER A 111 -3.17 20.13 10.40
C SER A 111 -1.89 20.31 9.58
N GLU A 112 -1.02 19.29 9.60
CA GLU A 112 0.20 19.22 8.79
C GLU A 112 -0.07 19.40 7.29
N LYS A 113 -1.05 18.64 6.76
CA LYS A 113 -1.45 18.73 5.35
C LYS A 113 -1.96 20.11 4.98
N ALA A 114 -2.77 20.72 5.85
CA ALA A 114 -3.29 22.07 5.62
C ALA A 114 -2.19 23.13 5.65
N ILE A 115 -1.23 23.02 6.57
CA ILE A 115 -0.04 23.88 6.62
C ILE A 115 0.74 23.75 5.31
N TYR A 116 1.02 22.52 4.88
CA TYR A 116 1.74 22.23 3.64
C TYR A 116 1.08 22.88 2.41
N TYR A 117 -0.24 22.77 2.30
CA TYR A 117 -0.98 23.46 1.25
C TYR A 117 -0.77 24.98 1.28
N CYS A 118 -0.84 25.59 2.46
CA CYS A 118 -0.65 27.03 2.62
C CYS A 118 0.77 27.46 2.20
N ILE A 119 1.78 26.66 2.49
CA ILE A 119 3.15 26.94 2.06
C ILE A 119 3.26 26.93 0.54
N ILE A 120 2.77 25.87 -0.10
CA ILE A 120 3.00 25.65 -1.53
C ILE A 120 2.13 26.56 -2.39
N HIS A 121 0.84 26.67 -2.04
CA HIS A 121 -0.14 27.34 -2.89
C HIS A 121 -0.35 28.80 -2.50
N MET A 122 -0.10 29.18 -1.25
CA MET A 122 -0.29 30.55 -0.76
C MET A 122 1.03 31.26 -0.48
N ASN A 123 2.17 30.63 -0.80
CA ASN A 123 3.52 31.17 -0.63
C ASN A 123 3.82 31.65 0.81
N ILE A 124 3.38 30.88 1.80
CA ILE A 124 3.60 31.19 3.22
C ILE A 124 4.91 30.61 3.70
N HIS A 125 5.67 31.43 4.41
CA HIS A 125 6.85 31.00 5.13
C HIS A 125 6.55 30.81 6.61
N VAL A 126 6.77 29.59 7.11
CA VAL A 126 6.73 29.27 8.53
C VAL A 126 8.15 29.34 9.07
N ASN A 127 8.42 30.32 9.94
CA ASN A 127 9.73 30.47 10.58
C ASN A 127 9.79 29.59 11.84
N ASP A 128 9.86 28.28 11.63
CA ASP A 128 10.06 27.27 12.68
C ASP A 128 11.41 26.57 12.44
N VAL A 129 12.19 26.40 13.51
CA VAL A 129 13.53 25.81 13.49
C VAL A 129 13.53 24.42 12.84
N ASN A 130 12.43 23.67 12.99
CA ASN A 130 12.29 22.32 12.44
C ASN A 130 11.69 22.29 11.03
N TYR A 131 11.25 23.44 10.50
CA TYR A 131 10.48 23.50 9.26
C TYR A 131 11.28 23.10 8.02
N VAL A 132 12.59 23.40 7.98
CA VAL A 132 13.46 23.01 6.87
C VAL A 132 13.59 21.49 6.78
N ALA A 133 13.96 20.85 7.89
CA ALA A 133 14.09 19.39 7.97
C ALA A 133 12.75 18.67 7.68
N PHE A 134 11.65 19.27 8.16
CA PHE A 134 10.30 18.82 7.89
C PHE A 134 9.92 18.88 6.39
N LYS A 135 10.19 20.02 5.73
CA LYS A 135 9.92 20.21 4.30
C LYS A 135 10.71 19.21 3.45
N GLU A 136 11.99 19.00 3.78
CA GLU A 136 12.83 18.02 3.09
C GLU A 136 12.26 16.60 3.24
N THR A 137 11.92 16.20 4.46
CA THR A 137 11.37 14.87 4.75
C THR A 137 10.05 14.62 4.02
N ILE A 138 9.14 15.60 3.99
CA ILE A 138 7.88 15.48 3.24
C ILE A 138 8.12 15.43 1.74
N THR A 139 9.01 16.26 1.21
CA THR A 139 9.32 16.25 -0.23
C THR A 139 9.83 14.87 -0.65
N SER A 140 10.71 14.27 0.16
CA SER A 140 11.17 12.90 -0.06
C SER A 140 10.02 11.88 0.05
N LEU A 141 9.15 12.01 1.05
CA LEU A 141 8.01 11.09 1.23
C LEU A 141 7.01 11.14 0.08
N VAL A 142 6.68 12.34 -0.42
CA VAL A 142 5.81 12.52 -1.60
C VAL A 142 6.44 11.83 -2.80
N HIS A 143 7.72 12.10 -3.06
CA HIS A 143 8.45 11.44 -4.14
C HIS A 143 8.39 9.90 -4.01
N TYR A 144 8.65 9.33 -2.82
CA TYR A 144 8.54 7.89 -2.62
C TYR A 144 7.11 7.35 -2.82
N THR A 145 6.09 8.11 -2.44
CA THR A 145 4.68 7.72 -2.62
C THR A 145 4.32 7.64 -4.10
N ASP A 146 4.74 8.64 -4.88
CA ASP A 146 4.54 8.64 -6.34
C ASP A 146 5.21 7.42 -6.99
N TRP A 147 6.42 7.05 -6.54
CA TRP A 147 7.10 5.85 -7.02
C TRP A 147 6.37 4.56 -6.65
N VAL A 148 5.74 4.49 -5.47
CA VAL A 148 4.93 3.32 -5.06
C VAL A 148 3.70 3.18 -5.96
N GLU A 149 3.05 4.28 -6.34
CA GLU A 149 1.91 4.24 -7.28
C GLU A 149 2.34 3.72 -8.66
N VAL A 150 3.47 4.22 -9.19
CA VAL A 150 4.03 3.74 -10.46
C VAL A 150 4.35 2.25 -10.40
N LEU A 151 5.00 1.80 -9.33
CA LEU A 151 5.33 0.38 -9.13
C LEU A 151 4.07 -0.48 -9.00
N HIS A 152 3.03 0.02 -8.34
CA HIS A 152 1.75 -0.70 -8.20
C HIS A 152 1.07 -0.89 -9.56
N ILE A 153 1.04 0.15 -10.40
CA ILE A 153 0.49 0.06 -11.77
C ILE A 153 1.27 -0.96 -12.59
N ARG A 154 2.60 -0.89 -12.58
CA ARG A 154 3.45 -1.86 -13.30
C ARG A 154 3.25 -3.30 -12.82
N TYR A 155 3.10 -3.49 -11.51
CA TYR A 155 2.78 -4.79 -10.96
C TYR A 155 1.44 -5.33 -11.47
N GLN A 156 0.39 -4.49 -11.53
CA GLN A 156 -0.91 -4.89 -12.07
C GLN A 156 -0.85 -5.26 -13.55
N GLU A 157 -0.11 -4.50 -14.36
CA GLU A 157 0.10 -4.80 -15.79
C GLU A 157 0.77 -6.17 -15.98
N LEU A 158 1.89 -6.41 -15.27
CA LEU A 158 2.61 -7.68 -15.31
C LEU A 158 1.76 -8.85 -14.83
N PHE A 159 0.96 -8.64 -13.79
CA PHE A 159 0.06 -9.66 -13.27
C PHE A 159 -1.03 -10.02 -14.28
N ALA A 160 -1.61 -9.03 -14.95
CA ALA A 160 -2.59 -9.24 -16.00
C ALA A 160 -1.99 -9.97 -17.22
N GLU A 161 -0.79 -9.59 -17.66
CA GLU A 161 -0.08 -10.27 -18.75
C GLU A 161 0.23 -11.73 -18.42
N LYS A 162 0.76 -12.00 -17.23
CA LYS A 162 1.01 -13.35 -16.74
C LYS A 162 -0.27 -14.19 -16.71
N THR A 163 -1.38 -13.60 -16.24
CA THR A 163 -2.67 -14.29 -16.19
C THR A 163 -3.16 -14.64 -17.60
N ARG A 164 -3.09 -13.70 -18.54
CA ARG A 164 -3.44 -13.95 -19.95
C ARG A 164 -2.59 -15.03 -20.59
N LEU A 165 -1.28 -15.04 -20.33
CA LEU A 165 -0.39 -16.08 -20.84
C LEU A 165 -0.74 -17.46 -20.28
N PHE A 166 -1.07 -17.53 -18.99
CA PHE A 166 -1.49 -18.78 -18.34
C PHE A 166 -2.82 -19.30 -18.90
N ASP A 167 -3.80 -18.41 -19.09
CA ASP A 167 -5.08 -18.75 -19.71
C ASP A 167 -4.90 -19.23 -21.15
N ALA A 168 -4.08 -18.54 -21.95
CA ALA A 168 -3.75 -18.94 -23.32
C ALA A 168 -3.09 -20.34 -23.34
N HIS A 169 -2.15 -20.60 -22.43
CA HIS A 169 -1.51 -21.92 -22.34
C HIS A 169 -2.51 -23.02 -21.95
N ARG A 170 -3.42 -22.74 -21.01
CA ARG A 170 -4.48 -23.68 -20.64
C ARG A 170 -5.42 -23.97 -21.80
N ASP A 171 -5.77 -22.95 -22.58
CA ASP A 171 -6.65 -23.09 -23.72
C ASP A 171 -5.98 -23.90 -24.86
N LEU A 172 -4.69 -23.68 -25.11
CA LEU A 172 -3.88 -24.51 -26.01
C LEU A 172 -3.90 -25.98 -25.60
N LEU A 173 -3.63 -26.27 -24.32
CA LEU A 173 -3.67 -27.64 -23.80
C LEU A 173 -5.06 -28.28 -23.94
N ARG A 174 -6.13 -27.51 -23.74
CA ARG A 174 -7.50 -27.98 -23.92
C ARG A 174 -7.78 -28.33 -25.38
N GLN A 175 -7.36 -27.48 -26.32
CA GLN A 175 -7.55 -27.73 -27.76
C GLN A 175 -6.75 -28.96 -28.21
N LEU A 176 -5.47 -29.07 -27.84
CA LEU A 176 -4.65 -30.24 -28.13
C LEU A 176 -5.26 -31.53 -27.58
N SER A 177 -5.74 -31.50 -26.32
CA SER A 177 -6.44 -32.66 -25.73
C SER A 177 -7.70 -33.03 -26.51
N SER A 178 -8.46 -32.05 -27.00
CA SER A 178 -9.66 -32.28 -27.81
C SER A 178 -9.33 -32.94 -29.14
N ILE A 179 -8.30 -32.45 -29.85
CA ILE A 179 -7.86 -33.04 -31.13
C ILE A 179 -7.32 -34.47 -30.91
N CYS A 180 -6.46 -34.66 -29.91
CA CYS A 180 -5.96 -36.00 -29.61
C CYS A 180 -7.05 -37.00 -29.22
N LYS A 181 -8.21 -36.54 -28.73
CA LYS A 181 -9.39 -37.39 -28.49
C LYS A 181 -10.24 -37.63 -29.73
N SER A 182 -10.29 -36.67 -30.67
CA SER A 182 -11.10 -36.78 -31.89
C SER A 182 -10.47 -37.68 -32.95
N TYR A 183 -9.15 -37.86 -32.89
CA TYR A 183 -8.44 -38.82 -33.71
C TYR A 183 -7.99 -39.99 -32.83
N ASP A 184 -8.30 -41.22 -33.23
CA ASP A 184 -7.92 -42.44 -32.52
C ASP A 184 -6.44 -42.79 -32.81
N ILE A 185 -5.51 -41.91 -32.43
CA ILE A 185 -4.08 -41.96 -32.82
C ILE A 185 -3.23 -42.80 -31.87
N LEU A 186 -3.83 -43.40 -30.85
CA LEU A 186 -3.17 -44.36 -30.00
C LEU A 186 -3.79 -45.74 -30.24
N PRO A 187 -3.29 -46.52 -31.22
CA PRO A 187 -3.52 -47.95 -31.19
C PRO A 187 -2.70 -48.52 -30.03
N LEU A 188 -3.27 -48.51 -28.81
CA LEU A 188 -2.73 -49.22 -27.66
C LEU A 188 -3.06 -50.73 -27.70
N ALA A 189 -3.74 -51.21 -28.75
CA ALA A 189 -3.96 -52.62 -28.96
C ALA A 189 -2.80 -53.22 -29.78
N PRO A 190 -2.09 -54.25 -29.28
CA PRO A 190 -1.16 -55.01 -30.10
C PRO A 190 -1.94 -55.56 -31.30
N SER A 191 -1.51 -55.26 -32.52
CA SER A 191 -2.12 -55.90 -33.69
C SER A 191 -1.88 -57.40 -33.59
N ALA A 192 -2.95 -58.18 -33.44
CA ALA A 192 -2.86 -59.62 -33.58
C ALA A 192 -2.40 -59.94 -35.02
N PRO A 193 -1.50 -60.91 -35.22
CA PRO A 193 -1.04 -61.25 -36.55
C PRO A 193 -2.22 -61.73 -37.42
N PRO A 194 -2.26 -61.38 -38.73
CA PRO A 194 -3.34 -61.79 -39.62
C PRO A 194 -3.41 -63.31 -39.67
N THR A 195 -4.59 -63.88 -39.38
CA THR A 195 -4.80 -65.34 -39.33
C THR A 195 -5.11 -65.94 -40.71
N GLU A 196 -5.17 -65.15 -41.78
CA GLU A 196 -5.53 -65.68 -43.11
C GLU A 196 -4.59 -65.20 -44.23
N PRO A 197 -4.19 -66.11 -45.16
CA PRO A 197 -3.42 -65.74 -46.33
C PRO A 197 -4.26 -64.90 -47.30
N PRO A 198 -3.67 -63.92 -48.00
CA PRO A 198 -4.41 -63.00 -48.86
C PRO A 198 -5.06 -63.73 -50.04
N SER A 199 -6.37 -63.57 -50.19
CA SER A 199 -7.11 -64.07 -51.36
C SER A 199 -6.64 -63.35 -52.63
N LEU A 200 -6.34 -64.11 -53.68
CA LEU A 200 -5.86 -63.65 -54.99
C LEU A 200 -6.89 -62.88 -55.84
N TYR A 201 -8.06 -62.53 -55.28
CA TYR A 201 -9.16 -61.86 -55.99
C TYR A 201 -9.60 -60.52 -55.39
N ALA A 202 -8.84 -59.96 -54.45
CA ALA A 202 -9.09 -58.59 -54.00
C ALA A 202 -8.56 -57.60 -55.06
N GLU A 203 -9.42 -57.22 -55.98
CA GLU A 203 -9.16 -56.12 -56.92
C GLU A 203 -8.83 -54.85 -56.09
N PRO A 204 -7.60 -54.30 -56.19
CA PRO A 204 -7.29 -53.07 -55.49
C PRO A 204 -8.08 -51.96 -56.16
N LEU A 205 -9.07 -51.41 -55.46
CA LEU A 205 -9.75 -50.18 -55.86
C LEU A 205 -8.68 -49.07 -56.00
N MET A 206 -8.22 -48.86 -57.23
CA MET A 206 -7.24 -47.84 -57.56
C MET A 206 -7.96 -46.49 -57.61
N TYR A 207 -7.54 -45.56 -56.76
CA TYR A 207 -8.01 -44.19 -56.79
C TYR A 207 -7.52 -43.47 -58.06
N ILE A 208 -8.44 -43.01 -58.92
CA ILE A 208 -8.15 -42.34 -60.23
C ILE A 208 -8.24 -40.80 -60.13
N GLY A 209 -8.33 -40.24 -58.91
CA GLY A 209 -8.37 -38.79 -58.74
C GLY A 209 -6.97 -38.15 -58.78
N PRO A 210 -6.85 -36.87 -59.16
CA PRO A 210 -5.56 -36.18 -59.23
C PRO A 210 -4.91 -35.91 -57.86
N ILE A 211 -5.64 -36.08 -56.75
CA ILE A 211 -5.18 -35.79 -55.38
C ILE A 211 -5.60 -36.96 -54.49
N PRO A 212 -4.68 -37.79 -53.95
CA PRO A 212 -5.06 -38.89 -53.05
C PRO A 212 -5.89 -38.36 -51.86
N PRO A 213 -6.92 -39.09 -51.39
CA PRO A 213 -7.69 -38.67 -50.24
C PRO A 213 -6.75 -38.51 -49.04
N GLU A 214 -6.80 -37.34 -48.41
CA GLU A 214 -5.91 -36.98 -47.31
C GLU A 214 -6.01 -38.04 -46.21
N LYS A 215 -4.87 -38.64 -45.84
CA LYS A 215 -4.86 -39.70 -44.82
C LYS A 215 -5.31 -39.08 -43.49
N PRO A 216 -6.03 -39.82 -42.62
CA PRO A 216 -6.44 -39.31 -41.30
C PRO A 216 -5.27 -38.72 -40.47
N LEU A 217 -4.06 -39.26 -40.67
CA LEU A 217 -2.83 -38.79 -40.04
C LEU A 217 -2.34 -37.43 -40.61
N GLU A 218 -2.52 -37.20 -41.92
CA GLU A 218 -2.18 -35.91 -42.57
C GLU A 218 -3.13 -34.82 -42.12
N LYS A 219 -4.43 -35.14 -41.98
CA LYS A 219 -5.44 -34.23 -41.44
C LYS A 219 -5.17 -33.86 -39.98
N PHE A 220 -4.82 -34.84 -39.15
CA PHE A 220 -4.38 -34.61 -37.77
C PHE A 220 -3.13 -33.70 -37.71
N ALA A 221 -2.11 -34.01 -38.51
CA ALA A 221 -0.88 -33.22 -38.55
C ALA A 221 -1.15 -31.77 -38.96
N ARG A 222 -2.05 -31.54 -39.92
CA ARG A 222 -2.47 -30.19 -40.34
C ARG A 222 -3.21 -29.45 -39.23
N GLU A 223 -4.16 -30.08 -38.55
CA GLU A 223 -4.91 -29.43 -37.46
C GLU A 223 -4.02 -29.13 -36.25
N LEU A 224 -3.08 -30.01 -35.91
CA LEU A 224 -2.08 -29.78 -34.88
C LEU A 224 -1.16 -28.59 -35.23
N LEU A 225 -0.70 -28.53 -36.49
CA LEU A 225 0.15 -27.44 -36.97
C LEU A 225 -0.58 -26.09 -36.93
N ASN A 226 -1.86 -26.06 -37.32
CA ASN A 226 -2.68 -24.84 -37.26
C ASN A 226 -2.84 -24.33 -35.82
N ILE A 227 -3.14 -25.21 -34.86
CA ILE A 227 -3.20 -24.83 -33.44
C ILE A 227 -1.86 -24.28 -32.96
N ILE A 228 -0.75 -24.91 -33.30
CA ILE A 228 0.58 -24.43 -32.86
C ILE A 228 0.90 -23.06 -33.50
N GLN A 229 0.53 -22.85 -34.77
CA GLN A 229 0.72 -21.59 -35.47
C GLN A 229 -0.12 -20.45 -34.89
N ASP A 230 -1.37 -20.73 -34.50
CA ASP A 230 -2.26 -19.73 -33.89
C ASP A 230 -1.77 -19.25 -32.50
N PHE A 231 -0.94 -20.06 -31.83
CA PHE A 231 -0.39 -19.75 -30.50
C PHE A 231 1.08 -19.32 -30.50
N MET A 232 1.77 -19.38 -31.64
CA MET A 232 3.09 -18.79 -31.79
C MET A 232 2.90 -17.28 -31.99
N PRO A 233 3.50 -16.41 -31.15
CA PRO A 233 3.50 -15.00 -31.45
C PRO A 233 4.22 -14.84 -32.78
N ASN A 234 3.56 -14.21 -33.77
CA ASN A 234 4.23 -13.76 -34.98
C ASN A 234 5.40 -12.89 -34.51
N GLY A 235 6.61 -13.46 -34.58
CA GLY A 235 7.86 -12.77 -34.36
C GLY A 235 8.07 -11.79 -35.51
N ASN A 236 7.28 -10.71 -35.53
CA ASN A 236 7.59 -9.55 -36.33
C ASN A 236 8.68 -8.81 -35.58
N ALA A 237 9.91 -9.19 -35.92
CA ALA A 237 11.09 -8.38 -35.72
C ALA A 237 10.85 -7.00 -36.36
N THR A 238 10.73 -5.99 -35.51
CA THR A 238 11.05 -4.59 -35.82
C THR A 238 11.88 -4.07 -34.67
#